data_AF-A0A126PDS7-F1
#
_entry.id   AF-A0A126PDS7-F1
#
_cell.length_a   1.000
_cell.length_b   1.000
_cell.length_c   1.000
_cell.angle_alpha   90.00
_cell.angle_beta   90.00
_cell.angle_gamma   90.00
#
_symmetry.space_group_name_H-M   'P 1'
#
loop_
_entity.id
_entity.type
_entity.pdbx_description
1 polymer ?
#
loop_
_entity_poly.entity_id
_entity_poly.type
_entity_poly.pdbx_seq_one_letter_code
_entity_poly.pdbx_strand_id
1 'polypeptide(L)'
;MPRLAPYAFEGWLVTQFGGTPNAKRRGDFGLDGTSREGLPLQVKQSEGIGRNVVDNFRAAAERHDAALFARQRASGAPVGYILAFSFGKGAVEECARLRTKEGIGIELVAVKDIVPLAHKPRLAVAVAALAPAGAPAGKRAVQLTATGESPAGIEFYAWDAHHDPAQGFRPSILLDKAGVQTFQLRPGAHVLAVQVVDNDGLSATEVVRLHVNGDVKVQPKL
;
A
#
# COMPACT_ATOMS: atom_id res chain seq x y z
N MET A 1 3.35 1.64 -5.35
CA MET A 1 2.35 2.22 -6.27
C MET A 1 2.89 2.17 -7.69
N PRO A 2 2.08 1.79 -8.69
CA PRO A 2 2.51 1.83 -10.08
C PRO A 2 2.87 3.27 -10.50
N ARG A 3 3.93 3.43 -11.29
CA ARG A 3 4.38 4.73 -11.81
C ARG A 3 3.50 5.10 -13.00
N LEU A 4 2.30 5.57 -12.73
CA LEU A 4 1.35 6.03 -13.74
C LEU A 4 1.81 7.37 -14.32
N ALA A 5 1.53 7.61 -15.61
CA ALA A 5 1.67 8.94 -16.19
C ALA A 5 0.73 9.91 -15.45
N PRO A 6 1.09 11.19 -15.28
CA PRO A 6 0.34 12.11 -14.44
C PRO A 6 -1.17 12.13 -14.72
N TYR A 7 -1.56 12.16 -16.00
CA TYR A 7 -2.97 12.16 -16.43
C TYR A 7 -3.71 10.86 -16.11
N ALA A 8 -3.02 9.72 -16.21
CA ALA A 8 -3.62 8.42 -15.89
C ALA A 8 -3.90 8.32 -14.39
N PHE A 9 -3.01 8.86 -13.55
CA PHE A 9 -3.23 8.89 -12.10
C PHE A 9 -4.36 9.83 -11.71
N GLU A 10 -4.43 11.03 -12.29
CA GLU A 10 -5.50 12.00 -12.01
C GLU A 10 -6.87 11.39 -12.31
N GLY A 11 -7.06 10.84 -13.52
CA GLY A 11 -8.32 10.21 -13.90
C GLY A 11 -8.65 8.96 -13.09
N TRP A 12 -7.64 8.14 -12.79
CA TRP A 12 -7.80 6.97 -11.93
C TRP A 12 -8.25 7.38 -10.52
N LEU A 13 -7.60 8.36 -9.90
CA LEU A 13 -7.91 8.78 -8.52
C LEU A 13 -9.30 9.42 -8.42
N VAL A 14 -9.69 10.25 -9.40
CA VAL A 14 -11.06 10.78 -9.50
C VAL A 14 -12.08 9.63 -9.56
N THR A 15 -11.78 8.58 -10.34
CA THR A 15 -12.64 7.40 -10.43
C THR A 15 -12.70 6.63 -9.11
N GLN A 16 -11.57 6.44 -8.42
CA GLN A 16 -11.54 5.79 -7.09
C GLN A 16 -12.32 6.61 -6.04
N PHE A 17 -12.29 7.93 -6.14
CA PHE A 17 -13.10 8.83 -5.30
C PHE A 17 -14.61 8.74 -5.63
N GLY A 18 -14.99 8.11 -6.74
CA GLY A 18 -16.38 8.01 -7.20
C GLY A 18 -16.86 9.20 -8.05
N GLY A 19 -15.93 10.02 -8.53
CA GLY A 19 -16.18 11.15 -9.43
C GLY A 19 -16.07 10.80 -10.91
N THR A 20 -16.25 11.82 -11.76
CA THR A 20 -16.08 11.74 -13.22
C THR A 20 -14.86 12.55 -13.65
N PRO A 21 -13.84 11.94 -14.28
CA PRO A 21 -12.65 12.66 -14.74
C PRO A 21 -12.93 13.50 -15.98
N ASN A 22 -12.21 14.61 -16.15
CA ASN A 22 -12.36 15.47 -17.32
C ASN A 22 -11.89 14.77 -18.60
N ALA A 23 -12.69 14.86 -19.66
CA ALA A 23 -12.37 14.24 -20.95
C ALA A 23 -11.25 14.95 -21.74
N LYS A 24 -11.00 16.25 -21.49
CA LYS A 24 -9.97 17.08 -22.15
C LYS A 24 -9.48 18.16 -21.19
N ARG A 25 -8.17 18.45 -21.18
CA ARG A 25 -7.49 19.43 -20.29
C ARG A 25 -7.55 20.91 -20.71
N ARG A 26 -8.17 21.26 -21.84
CA ARG A 26 -8.04 22.62 -22.41
C ARG A 26 -9.10 23.56 -21.83
N GLY A 27 -8.69 24.42 -20.92
CA GLY A 27 -9.49 25.54 -20.40
C GLY A 27 -9.97 25.38 -18.96
N ASP A 28 -9.63 24.27 -18.31
CA ASP A 28 -10.28 23.81 -17.07
C ASP A 28 -9.70 24.45 -15.79
N PHE A 29 -8.86 25.47 -15.91
CA PHE A 29 -8.24 26.20 -14.78
C PHE A 29 -7.48 25.33 -13.75
N GLY A 30 -7.09 24.12 -14.13
CA GLY A 30 -6.39 23.18 -13.25
C GLY A 30 -7.30 22.29 -12.40
N LEU A 31 -8.57 22.14 -12.78
CA LEU A 31 -9.51 21.13 -12.28
C LEU A 31 -9.37 19.82 -13.07
N ASP A 32 -9.49 18.69 -12.38
CA ASP A 32 -9.18 17.37 -12.92
C ASP A 32 -10.43 16.47 -13.07
N GLY A 33 -11.56 16.88 -12.50
CA GLY A 33 -12.83 16.16 -12.60
C GLY A 33 -13.93 16.79 -11.75
N THR A 34 -15.05 16.07 -11.63
CA THR A 34 -16.17 16.44 -10.76
C THR A 34 -16.54 15.30 -9.82
N SER A 35 -17.01 15.64 -8.61
CA SER A 35 -17.59 14.69 -7.66
C SER A 35 -18.92 14.15 -8.19
N ARG A 36 -19.49 13.16 -7.50
CA ARG A 36 -20.83 12.63 -7.80
C ARG A 36 -21.92 13.71 -7.79
N GLU A 37 -21.74 14.74 -6.97
CA GLU A 37 -22.63 15.89 -6.81
C GLU A 37 -22.33 17.01 -7.82
N GLY A 38 -21.35 16.82 -8.71
CA GLY A 38 -20.93 17.81 -9.70
C GLY A 38 -19.96 18.86 -9.15
N LEU A 39 -19.41 18.69 -7.95
CA LEU A 39 -18.47 19.65 -7.36
C LEU A 39 -17.07 19.49 -7.98
N PRO A 40 -16.32 20.58 -8.20
CA PRO A 40 -15.00 20.51 -8.81
C PRO A 40 -14.01 19.73 -7.95
N LEU A 41 -13.15 18.94 -8.61
CA LEU A 41 -12.04 18.19 -8.01
C LEU A 41 -10.71 18.67 -8.58
N GLN A 42 -9.70 18.75 -7.72
CA GLN A 42 -8.30 18.90 -8.14
C GLN A 42 -7.43 17.83 -7.49
N VAL A 43 -6.58 17.20 -8.28
CA VAL A 43 -5.67 16.13 -7.89
C VAL A 43 -4.23 16.65 -7.85
N LYS A 44 -3.47 16.25 -6.83
CA LYS A 44 -2.01 16.45 -6.76
C LYS A 44 -1.30 15.15 -6.39
N GLN A 45 -0.30 14.81 -7.20
CA GLN A 45 0.56 13.63 -7.00
C GLN A 45 1.75 13.87 -6.06
N SER A 46 1.77 15.00 -5.37
CA SER A 46 2.83 15.36 -4.43
C SER A 46 2.36 15.25 -2.98
N GLU A 47 3.32 15.19 -2.08
CA GLU A 47 3.12 15.28 -0.63
C GLU A 47 3.25 16.73 -0.15
N GLY A 48 2.67 17.01 1.02
CA GLY A 48 2.85 18.28 1.72
C GLY A 48 2.31 19.48 0.92
N ILE A 49 1.18 19.35 0.23
CA ILE A 49 0.65 20.42 -0.61
C ILE A 49 0.47 21.71 0.21
N GLY A 50 0.94 22.83 -0.33
CA GLY A 50 0.94 24.13 0.34
C GLY A 50 -0.31 24.97 0.10
N ARG A 51 -0.39 26.08 0.84
CA ARG A 51 -1.47 27.07 0.78
C ARG A 51 -1.80 27.55 -0.64
N ASN A 52 -0.77 27.75 -1.48
CA ASN A 52 -0.92 28.24 -2.84
C ASN A 52 -1.88 27.39 -3.69
N VAL A 53 -1.96 26.08 -3.44
CA VAL A 53 -2.90 25.20 -4.15
C VAL A 53 -4.34 25.46 -3.73
N VAL A 54 -4.58 25.69 -2.43
CA VAL A 54 -5.91 26.04 -1.91
C VAL A 54 -6.39 27.37 -2.51
N ASP A 55 -5.53 28.39 -2.53
CA ASP A 55 -5.85 29.72 -3.08
C ASP A 55 -6.22 29.61 -4.57
N ASN A 56 -5.40 28.89 -5.34
CA ASN A 56 -5.65 28.66 -6.76
C ASN A 56 -6.92 27.84 -7.01
N PHE A 57 -7.16 26.80 -6.22
CA PHE A 57 -8.34 25.96 -6.32
C PHE A 57 -9.62 26.75 -6.04
N ARG A 58 -9.64 27.56 -4.97
CA ARG A 58 -10.77 28.44 -4.63
C ARG A 58 -11.16 29.31 -5.82
N ALA A 59 -10.18 29.99 -6.44
CA ALA A 59 -10.41 30.83 -7.60
C ALA A 59 -10.83 30.05 -8.85
N ALA A 60 -10.37 28.81 -9.01
CA ALA A 60 -10.79 27.94 -10.12
C ALA A 60 -12.23 27.43 -9.93
N ALA A 61 -12.59 26.99 -8.73
CA ALA A 61 -13.93 26.50 -8.40
C ALA A 61 -15.00 27.58 -8.60
N GLU A 62 -14.75 28.81 -8.16
CA GLU A 62 -15.65 29.95 -8.36
C GLU A 62 -15.85 30.29 -9.85
N ARG A 63 -14.79 30.21 -10.65
CA ARG A 63 -14.86 30.43 -12.11
C ARG A 63 -15.53 29.30 -12.87
N HIS A 64 -15.44 28.07 -12.36
CA HIS A 64 -16.02 26.90 -13.00
C HIS A 64 -17.54 26.93 -12.98
N ASP A 65 -18.13 27.24 -11.81
CA ASP A 65 -19.57 27.43 -11.66
C ASP A 65 -19.86 28.37 -10.48
N ALA A 66 -20.03 29.67 -10.79
CA ALA A 66 -20.26 30.70 -9.79
C ALA A 66 -21.59 30.52 -9.03
N ALA A 67 -22.61 29.96 -9.68
CA ALA A 67 -23.92 29.75 -9.08
C ALA A 67 -23.87 28.59 -8.07
N LEU A 68 -23.25 27.47 -8.45
CA LEU A 68 -22.98 26.34 -7.56
C LEU A 68 -22.11 26.76 -6.38
N PHE A 69 -21.03 27.51 -6.65
CA PHE A 69 -20.12 28.01 -5.62
C PHE A 69 -20.86 28.87 -4.58
N ALA A 70 -21.67 29.83 -5.05
CA ALA A 70 -22.47 30.69 -4.16
C ALA A 70 -23.47 29.88 -3.34
N ARG A 71 -24.13 28.89 -3.95
CA ARG A 71 -25.09 28.01 -3.26
C ARG A 71 -24.41 27.19 -2.15
N GLN A 72 -23.27 26.56 -2.43
CA GLN A 72 -22.53 25.77 -1.45
C GLN A 72 -22.00 26.62 -0.31
N ARG A 73 -21.45 27.80 -0.63
CA ARG A 73 -21.02 28.79 0.37
C ARG A 73 -22.17 29.19 1.28
N ALA A 74 -23.36 29.46 0.73
CA ALA A 74 -24.53 29.85 1.52
C ALA A 74 -25.07 28.72 2.40
N SER A 75 -24.95 27.46 1.97
CA SER A 75 -25.37 26.29 2.75
C SER A 75 -24.32 25.83 3.77
N GLY A 76 -23.11 26.40 3.73
CA GLY A 76 -21.97 25.93 4.52
C GLY A 76 -21.38 24.60 4.04
N ALA A 77 -21.81 24.11 2.87
CA ALA A 77 -21.29 22.90 2.25
C ALA A 77 -19.96 23.16 1.52
N PRO A 78 -19.15 22.12 1.25
CA PRO A 78 -17.94 22.27 0.48
C PRO A 78 -18.21 22.77 -0.94
N VAL A 79 -17.39 23.71 -1.40
CA VAL A 79 -17.39 24.22 -2.78
C VAL A 79 -16.61 23.30 -3.73
N GLY A 80 -15.86 22.34 -3.20
CA GLY A 80 -15.08 21.37 -3.96
C GLY A 80 -14.06 20.62 -3.09
N TYR A 81 -13.31 19.72 -3.72
CA TYR A 81 -12.35 18.84 -3.05
C TYR A 81 -10.97 18.92 -3.70
N ILE A 82 -9.94 18.84 -2.86
CA ILE A 82 -8.56 18.64 -3.30
C ILE A 82 -8.12 17.25 -2.84
N LEU A 83 -7.69 16.41 -3.78
CA LEU A 83 -7.19 15.06 -3.54
C LEU A 83 -5.66 15.06 -3.65
N ALA A 84 -4.93 14.64 -2.63
CA ALA A 84 -3.47 14.60 -2.67
C ALA A 84 -2.86 13.52 -1.76
N PHE A 85 -1.57 13.23 -1.88
CA PHE A 85 -0.93 12.27 -0.97
C PHE A 85 -0.92 12.77 0.47
N SER A 86 -0.60 14.05 0.69
CA SER A 86 -0.69 14.69 2.01
C SER A 86 -0.73 16.21 1.90
N PHE A 87 -1.19 16.87 2.96
CA PHE A 87 -1.35 18.33 3.00
C PHE A 87 -0.42 18.94 4.04
N GLY A 88 0.24 20.03 3.67
CA GLY A 88 1.05 20.81 4.60
C GLY A 88 0.18 21.65 5.54
N LYS A 89 0.74 22.04 6.69
CA LYS A 89 0.06 22.87 7.70
C LYS A 89 -0.60 24.11 7.11
N GLY A 90 0.09 24.81 6.19
CA GLY A 90 -0.43 26.02 5.56
C GLY A 90 -1.68 25.79 4.69
N ALA A 91 -1.84 24.63 4.06
CA ALA A 91 -3.07 24.31 3.32
C ALA A 91 -4.25 24.05 4.28
N VAL A 92 -4.00 23.33 5.37
CA VAL A 92 -5.00 23.06 6.41
C VAL A 92 -5.47 24.36 7.07
N GLU A 93 -4.53 25.22 7.46
CA GLU A 93 -4.84 26.52 8.07
C GLU A 93 -5.60 27.44 7.12
N GLU A 94 -5.27 27.43 5.83
CA GLU A 94 -5.99 28.26 4.85
C GLU A 94 -7.43 27.78 4.62
N CYS A 95 -7.66 26.47 4.51
CA CYS A 95 -9.02 25.93 4.44
C CYS A 95 -9.85 26.31 5.69
N ALA A 96 -9.25 26.27 6.88
CA ALA A 96 -9.91 26.69 8.11
C ALA A 96 -10.21 28.20 8.11
N ARG A 97 -9.27 29.02 7.64
CA ARG A 97 -9.44 30.47 7.50
C ARG A 97 -10.56 30.81 6.52
N LEU A 98 -10.58 30.19 5.33
CA LEU A 98 -11.61 30.40 4.30
C LEU A 98 -13.00 30.03 4.83
N ARG A 99 -13.10 28.88 5.52
CA ARG A 99 -14.35 28.43 6.12
C ARG A 99 -14.88 29.41 7.17
N THR A 100 -14.00 29.88 8.05
CA THR A 100 -14.38 30.75 9.17
C THR A 100 -14.65 32.19 8.74
N LYS A 101 -13.77 32.76 7.91
CA LYS A 101 -13.83 34.19 7.55
C LYS A 101 -14.69 34.47 6.34
N GLU A 102 -14.77 33.53 5.40
CA GLU A 102 -15.44 33.73 4.12
C GLU A 102 -16.62 32.76 3.91
N GLY A 103 -16.82 31.77 4.80
CA GLY A 103 -17.85 30.74 4.61
C GLY A 103 -17.54 29.75 3.48
N ILE A 104 -16.29 29.71 3.00
CA ILE A 104 -15.87 28.88 1.88
C ILE A 104 -15.27 27.58 2.41
N GLY A 105 -15.99 26.47 2.29
CA GLY A 105 -15.50 25.15 2.66
C GLY A 105 -14.77 24.48 1.49
N ILE A 106 -13.50 24.10 1.67
CA ILE A 106 -12.76 23.21 0.76
C ILE A 106 -12.35 21.98 1.56
N GLU A 107 -12.66 20.80 1.04
CA GLU A 107 -12.32 19.54 1.70
C GLU A 107 -11.01 18.97 1.14
N LEU A 108 -10.10 18.65 2.05
CA LEU A 108 -8.78 18.09 1.74
C LEU A 108 -8.86 16.57 1.99
N VAL A 109 -8.74 15.77 0.93
CA VAL A 109 -8.88 14.31 1.01
C VAL A 109 -7.54 13.67 0.67
N ALA A 110 -7.00 12.87 1.60
CA ALA A 110 -5.73 12.20 1.34
C ALA A 110 -5.95 10.94 0.51
N VAL A 111 -5.02 10.60 -0.39
CA VAL A 111 -5.08 9.40 -1.23
C VAL A 111 -5.30 8.13 -0.41
N LYS A 112 -4.69 8.05 0.78
CA LYS A 112 -4.84 6.92 1.71
C LYS A 112 -6.27 6.72 2.24
N ASP A 113 -7.10 7.76 2.19
CA ASP A 113 -8.50 7.73 2.65
C ASP A 113 -9.44 7.32 1.51
N ILE A 114 -8.94 7.32 0.26
CA ILE A 114 -9.67 6.95 -0.96
C ILE A 114 -9.31 5.53 -1.38
N VAL A 115 -8.02 5.22 -1.31
CA VAL A 115 -7.45 3.96 -1.77
C VAL A 115 -6.96 3.19 -0.56
N PRO A 116 -7.49 1.99 -0.28
CA PRO A 116 -6.91 1.10 0.71
C PRO A 116 -5.43 0.90 0.36
N LEU A 117 -4.54 1.38 1.22
CA LEU A 117 -3.12 1.12 1.03
C LEU A 117 -2.91 -0.38 1.26
N ALA A 118 -2.66 -1.12 0.19
CA ALA A 118 -2.32 -2.53 0.30
C ALA A 118 -1.06 -2.66 1.17
N HIS A 119 -1.24 -3.28 2.33
CA HIS A 119 -0.17 -3.49 3.31
C HIS A 119 0.57 -4.76 2.92
N LYS A 120 1.90 -4.70 2.82
CA LYS A 120 2.68 -5.92 2.64
C LYS A 120 2.34 -6.92 3.75
N PRO A 121 2.19 -8.22 3.43
CA PRO A 121 1.95 -9.22 4.44
C PRO A 121 3.08 -9.21 5.47
N ARG A 122 2.75 -9.43 6.74
CA ARG A 122 3.73 -9.77 7.76
C ARG A 122 4.00 -11.26 7.68
N LEU A 123 5.23 -11.67 7.97
CA LEU A 123 5.64 -13.07 7.92
C LEU A 123 6.45 -13.41 9.17
N ALA A 124 5.99 -14.42 9.90
CA ALA A 124 6.74 -15.06 10.99
C ALA A 124 7.06 -16.50 10.60
N VAL A 125 8.20 -17.01 11.08
CA VAL A 125 8.62 -18.40 10.82
C VAL A 125 9.05 -19.06 12.12
N ALA A 126 8.36 -20.14 12.49
CA ALA A 126 8.73 -21.01 13.58
C ALA A 126 9.51 -22.22 13.06
N VAL A 127 10.50 -22.67 13.83
CA VAL A 127 11.36 -23.82 13.49
C VAL A 127 11.24 -24.86 14.60
N ALA A 128 10.90 -26.09 14.24
CA ALA A 128 10.83 -27.22 15.16
C ALA A 128 11.70 -28.38 14.65
N ALA A 129 12.60 -28.88 15.50
CA ALA A 129 13.32 -30.11 15.22
C ALA A 129 12.39 -31.31 15.51
N LEU A 130 12.14 -32.16 14.52
CA LEU A 130 11.34 -33.37 14.73
C LEU A 130 12.22 -34.46 15.35
N ALA A 131 11.58 -35.34 16.13
CA ALA A 131 12.25 -36.50 16.71
C ALA A 131 12.85 -37.37 15.59
N PRO A 132 13.97 -38.08 15.83
CA PRO A 132 14.66 -38.88 14.82
C PRO A 132 13.90 -40.16 14.38
N ALA A 133 12.58 -40.21 14.54
CA ALA A 133 11.77 -41.37 14.18
C ALA A 133 11.75 -41.58 12.65
N GLY A 134 12.55 -42.54 12.17
CA GLY A 134 12.57 -42.96 10.76
C GLY A 134 13.41 -42.10 9.81
N ALA A 135 14.23 -41.16 10.33
CA ALA A 135 15.12 -40.38 9.47
C ALA A 135 16.32 -41.24 8.99
N PRO A 136 16.71 -41.16 7.70
CA PRO A 136 17.93 -41.82 7.21
C PRO A 136 19.14 -41.40 8.05
N ALA A 137 20.00 -42.35 8.39
CA ALA A 137 21.20 -42.09 9.18
C ALA A 137 21.98 -40.88 8.62
N GLY A 138 22.22 -39.87 9.46
CA GLY A 138 22.96 -38.66 9.09
C GLY A 138 22.14 -37.48 8.56
N LYS A 139 20.80 -37.52 8.62
CA LYS A 139 19.93 -36.35 8.37
C LYS A 139 19.01 -36.06 9.56
N ARG A 140 18.64 -34.79 9.74
CA ARG A 140 17.65 -34.33 10.72
C ARG A 140 16.44 -33.75 10.01
N ALA A 141 15.26 -34.21 10.41
CA ALA A 141 14.00 -33.62 9.98
C ALA A 141 13.73 -32.32 10.75
N VAL A 142 13.55 -31.23 10.03
CA VAL A 142 13.24 -29.91 10.58
C VAL A 142 11.96 -29.40 9.95
N GLN A 143 10.95 -29.14 10.77
CA GLN A 143 9.70 -28.52 10.33
C GLN A 143 9.82 -27.01 10.46
N LEU A 144 9.47 -26.31 9.38
CA LEU A 144 9.29 -24.87 9.35
C LEU A 144 7.80 -24.58 9.21
N THR A 145 7.30 -23.63 10.00
CA THR A 145 5.92 -23.18 9.96
C THR A 145 5.91 -21.68 9.76
N ALA A 146 5.46 -21.25 8.59
CA ALA A 146 5.29 -19.86 8.20
C ALA A 146 3.88 -19.40 8.57
N THR A 147 3.77 -18.23 9.15
CA THR A 147 2.49 -17.58 9.49
C THR A 147 2.48 -16.19 8.87
N GLY A 148 1.65 -16.02 7.85
CA GLY A 148 1.40 -14.77 7.17
C GLY A 148 0.19 -14.04 7.73
N GLU A 149 0.29 -12.71 7.84
CA GLU A 149 -0.84 -11.84 8.18
C GLU A 149 -0.96 -10.73 7.13
N SER A 150 -2.11 -10.66 6.45
CA SER A 150 -2.46 -9.55 5.55
C SER A 150 -3.96 -9.25 5.65
N PRO A 151 -4.39 -7.97 5.60
CA PRO A 151 -5.80 -7.61 5.46
C PRO A 151 -6.48 -8.23 4.23
N ALA A 152 -5.73 -8.50 3.17
CA ALA A 152 -6.24 -9.13 1.95
C ALA A 152 -6.45 -10.65 2.11
N GLY A 153 -5.93 -11.26 3.19
CA GLY A 153 -5.82 -12.71 3.33
C GLY A 153 -4.61 -13.27 2.58
N ILE A 154 -4.10 -14.42 3.03
CA ILE A 154 -2.92 -15.06 2.43
C ILE A 154 -3.35 -15.93 1.26
N GLU A 155 -2.68 -15.74 0.12
CA GLU A 155 -2.89 -16.56 -1.06
C GLU A 155 -2.07 -17.85 -0.95
N PHE A 156 -0.74 -17.77 -0.80
CA PHE A 156 0.12 -18.95 -0.67
C PHE A 156 1.51 -18.60 -0.09
N TYR A 157 2.26 -19.65 0.21
CA TYR A 157 3.67 -19.61 0.57
C TYR A 157 4.54 -20.27 -0.51
N ALA A 158 5.78 -19.83 -0.62
CA ALA A 158 6.80 -20.42 -1.46
C ALA A 158 8.07 -20.62 -0.65
N TRP A 159 8.82 -21.69 -0.93
CA TRP A 159 9.99 -22.08 -0.14
C TRP A 159 11.22 -22.28 -1.01
N ASP A 160 12.31 -21.63 -0.62
CA ASP A 160 13.65 -21.80 -1.15
C ASP A 160 14.49 -22.60 -0.14
N ALA A 161 14.69 -23.88 -0.43
CA ALA A 161 15.39 -24.80 0.47
C ALA A 161 16.91 -24.58 0.52
N HIS A 162 17.46 -23.82 -0.44
CA HIS A 162 18.90 -23.62 -0.63
C HIS A 162 19.19 -22.15 -0.95
N HIS A 163 18.67 -21.26 -0.11
CA HIS A 163 18.66 -19.84 -0.38
C HIS A 163 20.08 -19.27 -0.41
N ASP A 164 20.44 -18.71 -1.56
CA ASP A 164 21.65 -17.94 -1.77
C ASP A 164 21.28 -16.45 -1.88
N PRO A 165 21.65 -15.61 -0.89
CA PRO A 165 21.37 -14.18 -0.92
C PRO A 165 21.86 -13.47 -2.18
N ALA A 166 22.94 -13.95 -2.82
CA ALA A 166 23.47 -13.36 -4.04
C ALA A 166 22.60 -13.65 -5.28
N GLN A 167 21.83 -14.74 -5.25
CA GLN A 167 20.98 -15.17 -6.37
C GLN A 167 19.51 -14.78 -6.20
N GLY A 168 19.16 -14.20 -5.05
CA GLY A 168 17.80 -13.85 -4.68
C GLY A 168 16.95 -15.06 -4.31
N PHE A 169 15.66 -14.83 -4.09
CA PHE A 169 14.71 -15.87 -3.72
C PHE A 169 14.40 -16.79 -4.92
N ARG A 170 14.71 -18.08 -4.80
CA ARG A 170 14.47 -19.08 -5.86
C ARG A 170 13.68 -20.26 -5.29
N PRO A 171 12.34 -20.22 -5.38
CA PRO A 171 11.52 -21.20 -4.71
C PRO A 171 11.67 -22.58 -5.37
N SER A 172 12.02 -23.56 -4.55
CA SER A 172 11.96 -24.99 -4.84
C SER A 172 10.55 -25.56 -4.65
N ILE A 173 9.73 -24.92 -3.83
CA ILE A 173 8.33 -25.28 -3.56
C ILE A 173 7.49 -24.03 -3.77
N LEU A 174 6.40 -24.14 -4.51
CA LEU A 174 5.51 -23.05 -4.86
C LEU A 174 4.07 -23.40 -4.48
N LEU A 175 3.25 -22.36 -4.30
CA LEU A 175 1.80 -22.47 -4.07
C LEU A 175 1.43 -23.33 -2.84
N ASP A 176 2.26 -23.35 -1.81
CA ASP A 176 1.95 -24.02 -0.55
C ASP A 176 0.86 -23.23 0.18
N LYS A 177 -0.34 -23.79 0.30
CA LYS A 177 -1.47 -23.16 1.01
C LYS A 177 -1.41 -23.35 2.53
N ALA A 178 -0.62 -24.31 3.02
CA ALA A 178 -0.56 -24.63 4.45
C ALA A 178 0.50 -23.81 5.19
N GLY A 179 1.58 -23.41 4.49
CA GLY A 179 2.69 -22.69 5.12
C GLY A 179 3.51 -23.58 6.06
N VAL A 180 3.51 -24.89 5.85
CA VAL A 180 4.24 -25.86 6.68
C VAL A 180 5.05 -26.77 5.79
N GLN A 181 6.37 -26.81 6.00
CA GLN A 181 7.27 -27.69 5.27
C GLN A 181 8.24 -28.41 6.19
N THR A 182 8.62 -29.63 5.81
CA THR A 182 9.63 -30.42 6.52
C THR A 182 10.83 -30.65 5.61
N PHE A 183 12.00 -30.23 6.08
CA PHE A 183 13.27 -30.38 5.36
C PHE A 183 14.16 -31.42 6.02
N GLN A 184 14.83 -32.22 5.20
CA GLN A 184 15.79 -33.24 5.64
C GLN A 184 17.22 -32.67 5.52
N LEU A 185 17.74 -32.16 6.61
CA LEU A 185 19.01 -31.41 6.63
C LEU A 185 20.17 -32.30 7.09
N ARG A 186 21.31 -32.19 6.42
CA ARG A 186 22.57 -32.81 6.86
C ARG A 186 23.22 -31.96 7.96
N PRO A 187 24.17 -32.49 8.74
CA PRO A 187 24.98 -31.68 9.63
C PRO A 187 25.64 -30.51 8.89
N GLY A 188 25.69 -29.34 9.53
CA GLY A 188 26.25 -28.10 8.97
C GLY A 188 25.29 -26.91 8.96
N ALA A 189 25.72 -25.85 8.30
CA ALA A 189 24.95 -24.62 8.14
C ALA A 189 24.01 -24.69 6.94
N HIS A 190 22.78 -24.21 7.10
CA HIS A 190 21.76 -24.15 6.07
C HIS A 190 21.12 -22.76 6.06
N VAL A 191 20.84 -22.25 4.87
CA VAL A 191 20.10 -21.01 4.68
C VAL A 191 18.88 -21.35 3.83
N LEU A 192 17.71 -21.15 4.40
CA LEU A 192 16.42 -21.33 3.74
C LEU A 192 15.71 -19.99 3.67
N ALA A 193 14.79 -19.84 2.73
CA ALA A 193 13.88 -18.70 2.72
C ALA A 193 12.46 -19.14 2.47
N VAL A 194 11.52 -18.38 3.00
CA VAL A 194 10.09 -18.52 2.73
C VAL A 194 9.53 -17.18 2.33
N GLN A 195 8.72 -17.17 1.28
CA GLN A 195 7.96 -16.01 0.85
C GLN A 195 6.49 -16.28 1.07
N VAL A 196 5.78 -15.31 1.64
CA VAL A 196 4.32 -15.29 1.66
C VAL A 196 3.82 -14.33 0.59
N VAL A 197 2.74 -14.69 -0.09
CA VAL A 197 2.02 -13.87 -1.07
C VAL A 197 0.58 -13.74 -0.62
N ASP A 198 0.06 -12.52 -0.57
CA ASP A 198 -1.34 -12.24 -0.24
C ASP A 198 -2.22 -12.16 -1.50
N ASN A 199 -3.54 -12.09 -1.31
CA ASN A 199 -4.51 -12.10 -2.43
C ASN A 199 -4.45 -10.84 -3.32
N ASP A 200 -3.72 -9.80 -2.90
CA ASP A 200 -3.46 -8.61 -3.72
C ASP A 200 -2.12 -8.74 -4.49
N GLY A 201 -1.45 -9.89 -4.38
CA GLY A 201 -0.17 -10.18 -5.01
C GLY A 201 1.03 -9.50 -4.35
N LEU A 202 0.86 -8.92 -3.15
CA LEU A 202 1.96 -8.41 -2.36
C LEU A 202 2.67 -9.54 -1.64
N SER A 203 3.98 -9.39 -1.44
CA SER A 203 4.79 -10.42 -0.80
C SER A 203 5.77 -9.90 0.23
N ALA A 204 6.11 -10.80 1.16
CA ALA A 204 7.18 -10.64 2.13
C ALA A 204 8.00 -11.93 2.20
N THR A 205 9.31 -11.79 2.42
CA THR A 205 10.24 -12.92 2.46
C THR A 205 10.99 -12.92 3.77
N GLU A 206 11.15 -14.10 4.36
CA GLU A 206 11.90 -14.35 5.57
C GLU A 206 13.00 -15.36 5.31
N VAL A 207 14.20 -15.07 5.82
CA VAL A 207 15.38 -15.93 5.69
C VAL A 207 15.64 -16.61 7.02
N VAL A 208 15.71 -17.94 7.00
CA VAL A 208 15.97 -18.78 8.16
C VAL A 208 17.36 -19.38 8.04
N ARG A 209 18.23 -19.03 8.98
CA ARG A 209 19.60 -19.56 9.08
C ARG A 209 19.65 -20.61 10.17
N LEU A 210 20.02 -21.83 9.81
CA LEU A 210 20.06 -22.98 10.71
C LEU A 210 21.47 -23.54 10.80
N HIS A 211 21.83 -24.03 11.98
CA HIS A 211 23.01 -24.87 12.19
C HIS A 211 22.59 -26.20 12.79
N VAL A 212 22.93 -27.31 12.13
CA VAL A 212 22.53 -28.67 12.53
C VAL A 212 23.78 -29.43 13.01
N ASN A 213 23.86 -29.72 14.31
CA ASN A 213 24.96 -30.48 14.94
C ASN A 213 24.41 -31.38 16.06
N GLY A 214 23.64 -32.42 15.70
CA GLY A 214 22.90 -33.25 16.67
C GLY A 214 21.58 -32.60 17.12
N ASP A 215 21.64 -31.30 17.45
CA ASP A 215 20.50 -30.41 17.66
C ASP A 215 20.38 -29.37 16.52
N VAL A 216 19.22 -28.71 16.42
CA VAL A 216 18.96 -27.64 15.45
C VAL A 216 18.98 -26.30 16.17
N LYS A 217 19.89 -25.40 15.77
CA LYS A 217 19.97 -24.03 16.29
C LYS A 217 19.59 -23.02 15.22
N VAL A 218 18.62 -22.16 15.52
CA VAL A 218 18.27 -21.01 14.67
C VAL A 218 19.27 -19.89 14.98
N GLN A 219 19.89 -19.35 13.95
CA GLN A 219 20.79 -18.20 14.10
C GLN A 219 19.97 -16.90 14.07
N PRO A 220 20.35 -15.89 14.88
CA PRO A 220 19.68 -14.60 14.87
C PRO A 220 19.77 -13.94 13.50
N LYS A 221 18.75 -13.14 13.18
CA LYS A 221 18.75 -12.28 12.00
C LYS A 221 19.81 -11.19 12.19
N LEU A 222 20.62 -10.95 11.15
CA LEU A 222 21.58 -9.84 11.09
C LEU A 222 20.82 -8.52 10.85
#